data_AF-A0A2U0S7W9-F1
#
_entry.id   AF-A0A2U0S7W9-F1
#
_cell.length_a   1.000
_cell.length_b   1.000
_cell.length_c   1.000
_cell.angle_alpha   90.00
_cell.angle_beta   90.00
_cell.angle_gamma   90.00
#
_symmetry.space_group_name_H-M   'P 1'
#
loop_
_entity.id
_entity.type
_entity.pdbx_description
1 polymer ?
#
loop_
_entity_poly.entity_id
_entity_poly.type
_entity_poly.pdbx_seq_one_letter_code
_entity_poly.pdbx_strand_id
1 'polypeptide(L)'
;MNKLDMMKDFASTFVGDDFYLIIKSGDTGVIVHTIEIIQKIDNTCQIKDIPIGDYFFRILAVDVNNRQAYILCNWSEQLIQNLLAQQSQAKQAGYNKIIMVKETPTADSWVLMWGDTAVNSHKEKVNPLQLRYIW
;
A
#
# COMPACT_ATOMS: atom_id res chain seq x y z
N MET A 1 -7.91 -11.19 16.31
CA MET A 1 -8.45 -10.03 15.56
C MET A 1 -9.17 -10.58 14.34
N ASN A 2 -10.38 -10.13 14.01
CA ASN A 2 -11.03 -10.56 12.77
C ASN A 2 -10.35 -9.85 11.57
N LYS A 3 -10.49 -10.39 10.35
CA LYS A 3 -9.85 -9.85 9.14
C LYS A 3 -10.20 -8.38 8.90
N LEU A 4 -11.47 -8.00 9.08
CA LEU A 4 -11.95 -6.65 8.84
C LEU A 4 -11.33 -5.62 9.80
N ASP A 5 -11.22 -5.95 11.09
CA ASP A 5 -10.59 -5.11 12.11
C ASP A 5 -9.12 -4.89 11.77
N MET A 6 -8.43 -5.95 11.34
CA MET A 6 -7.05 -5.85 10.89
C MET A 6 -6.88 -4.96 9.65
N MET A 7 -7.82 -5.04 8.70
CA MET A 7 -7.82 -4.16 7.54
C MET A 7 -8.05 -2.70 7.92
N LYS A 8 -8.91 -2.44 8.92
CA LYS A 8 -9.15 -1.09 9.45
C LYS A 8 -7.92 -0.52 10.15
N ASP A 9 -7.27 -1.32 10.98
CA ASP A 9 -6.02 -0.94 11.65
C ASP A 9 -4.91 -0.64 10.64
N PHE A 10 -4.82 -1.44 9.58
CA PHE A 10 -3.91 -1.18 8.48
C PHE A 10 -4.21 0.14 7.77
N ALA A 11 -5.48 0.38 7.41
CA ALA A 11 -5.88 1.59 6.70
C ALA A 11 -5.60 2.86 7.52
N SER A 12 -5.86 2.86 8.84
CA SER A 12 -5.57 4.01 9.70
C SER A 12 -4.08 4.23 9.94
N THR A 13 -3.27 3.17 9.97
CA THR A 13 -1.82 3.25 10.20
C THR A 13 -1.08 3.90 9.04
N PHE A 14 -1.48 3.60 7.80
CA PHE A 14 -0.79 4.04 6.58
C PHE A 14 -1.48 5.22 5.87
N VAL A 15 -2.58 5.73 6.43
CA VAL A 15 -3.27 6.93 5.94
C VAL A 15 -3.42 7.91 7.10
N GLY A 16 -2.61 8.97 7.08
CA GLY A 16 -2.74 10.11 8.02
C GLY A 16 -1.71 10.18 9.15
N ASP A 17 -0.84 9.18 9.31
CA ASP A 17 0.06 9.05 10.48
C ASP A 17 1.52 9.45 10.19
N ASP A 18 1.74 10.31 9.18
CA ASP A 18 3.06 10.72 8.65
C ASP A 18 4.01 9.55 8.30
N PHE A 19 3.43 8.37 8.09
CA PHE A 19 4.13 7.14 7.76
C PHE A 19 3.73 6.66 6.37
N TYR A 20 4.71 6.50 5.48
CA TYR A 20 4.47 6.20 4.08
C TYR A 20 4.61 4.72 3.76
N LEU A 21 3.67 4.17 3.01
CA LEU A 21 3.84 2.89 2.31
C LEU A 21 4.16 3.16 0.84
N ILE A 22 5.29 2.63 0.38
CA ILE A 22 5.74 2.74 -1.01
C ILE A 22 5.69 1.35 -1.63
N ILE A 23 4.97 1.20 -2.74
CA ILE A 23 4.90 -0.06 -3.50
C ILE A 23 5.81 0.09 -4.71
N LYS A 24 6.83 -0.76 -4.85
CA LYS A 24 7.72 -0.79 -6.02
C LYS A 24 7.53 -2.05 -6.86
N SER A 25 7.57 -1.86 -8.17
CA SER A 25 7.62 -2.91 -9.18
C SER A 25 8.66 -2.52 -10.24
N GLY A 26 9.77 -3.25 -10.26
CA GLY A 26 10.95 -2.89 -11.07
C GLY A 26 11.44 -1.48 -10.72
N ASP A 27 11.61 -0.65 -11.74
CA ASP A 27 12.09 0.73 -11.61
C ASP A 27 11.00 1.74 -11.23
N THR A 28 9.74 1.28 -11.14
CA THR A 28 8.60 2.14 -10.81
C THR A 28 8.20 1.99 -9.35
N GLY A 29 7.89 3.12 -8.71
CA GLY A 29 7.40 3.18 -7.35
C GLY A 29 6.18 4.08 -7.26
N VAL A 30 5.23 3.71 -6.40
CA VAL A 30 4.06 4.51 -6.08
C VAL A 30 3.92 4.63 -4.57
N ILE A 31 3.55 5.82 -4.10
CA ILE A 31 3.27 6.10 -2.70
C ILE A 31 1.78 5.90 -2.47
N VAL A 32 1.44 5.11 -1.46
CA VAL A 32 0.06 4.93 -1.02
C VAL A 32 -0.44 6.22 -0.39
N HIS A 33 -1.55 6.73 -0.91
CA HIS A 33 -2.16 7.99 -0.48
C HIS A 33 -3.48 7.78 0.28
N THR A 34 -4.29 6.81 -0.16
CA THR A 34 -5.56 6.47 0.50
C THR A 34 -5.79 4.98 0.41
N ILE A 35 -6.40 4.42 1.45
CA ILE A 35 -6.77 3.01 1.54
C ILE A 35 -8.25 2.95 1.89
N GLU A 36 -9.03 2.31 1.03
CA GLU A 36 -10.44 2.04 1.26
C GLU A 36 -10.66 0.52 1.37
N ILE A 37 -11.55 0.12 2.26
CA ILE A 37 -11.96 -1.28 2.44
C ILE A 37 -13.30 -1.46 1.75
N ILE A 38 -13.35 -2.36 0.76
CA ILE A 38 -14.55 -2.61 -0.03
C ILE A 38 -15.00 -4.05 0.20
N GLN A 39 -16.30 -4.25 0.43
CA GLN A 39 -16.91 -5.57 0.46
C GLN A 39 -17.32 -5.98 -0.97
N LYS A 40 -17.00 -7.20 -1.37
CA LYS A 40 -17.53 -7.76 -2.62
C LYS A 40 -18.99 -8.12 -2.44
N ILE A 41 -19.87 -7.42 -3.15
CA ILE A 41 -21.33 -7.62 -3.08
C ILE A 41 -21.87 -8.52 -4.19
N ASP A 42 -21.15 -8.65 -5.30
CA ASP A 42 -21.60 -9.42 -6.46
C ASP A 42 -20.41 -9.90 -7.34
N ASN A 43 -20.74 -10.55 -8.45
CA ASN A 43 -19.78 -11.07 -9.43
C ASN A 43 -19.35 -10.04 -10.50
N THR A 44 -19.84 -8.80 -10.43
CA THR A 44 -19.41 -7.72 -11.33
C THR A 44 -18.09 -7.09 -10.87
N CYS A 45 -17.70 -7.35 -9.62
CA CYS A 45 -16.42 -6.93 -9.06
C CYS A 45 -15.23 -7.46 -9.87
N GLN A 46 -14.25 -6.58 -10.13
CA GLN A 46 -13.06 -6.92 -10.91
C GLN A 46 -12.13 -7.93 -10.20
N ILE A 47 -12.18 -8.01 -8.86
CA ILE A 47 -11.48 -9.05 -8.12
C ILE A 47 -12.26 -10.36 -8.20
N LYS A 48 -11.71 -11.31 -8.95
CA LYS A 48 -12.27 -12.65 -9.13
C LYS A 48 -11.94 -13.58 -7.99
N ASP A 49 -10.79 -13.41 -7.35
CA ASP A 49 -10.20 -14.38 -6.42
C ASP A 49 -10.69 -14.27 -4.96
N ILE A 50 -11.78 -13.52 -4.72
CA ILE A 50 -12.43 -13.42 -3.41
C ILE A 50 -13.91 -13.80 -3.49
N PRO A 51 -14.48 -14.44 -2.44
CA PRO A 51 -15.90 -14.76 -2.40
C PRO A 51 -16.76 -13.51 -2.15
N ILE A 52 -18.04 -13.58 -2.55
CA ILE A 52 -19.03 -12.56 -2.19
C ILE A 52 -19.19 -12.53 -0.66
N GLY A 53 -19.24 -11.33 -0.10
CA GLY A 53 -19.28 -11.07 1.34
C GLY A 53 -17.91 -10.79 1.96
N ASP A 54 -16.81 -11.12 1.27
CA ASP A 54 -15.44 -10.86 1.74
C ASP A 54 -14.95 -9.46 1.34
N TYR A 55 -13.83 -9.03 1.92
CA TYR A 55 -13.30 -7.68 1.83
C TYR A 55 -11.95 -7.63 1.10
N PHE A 56 -11.71 -6.52 0.41
CA PHE A 56 -10.45 -6.21 -0.27
C PHE A 56 -10.13 -4.71 -0.15
N PHE A 57 -8.90 -4.34 -0.50
CA PHE A 57 -8.49 -2.93 -0.51
C PHE A 57 -8.63 -2.31 -1.89
N ARG A 58 -9.10 -1.06 -1.91
CA ARG A 58 -8.86 -0.13 -3.02
C ARG A 58 -7.86 0.91 -2.53
N ILE A 59 -6.68 0.89 -3.12
CA ILE A 59 -5.56 1.75 -2.73
C ILE A 59 -5.40 2.83 -3.80
N LEU A 60 -5.51 4.09 -3.42
CA LEU A 60 -5.10 5.21 -4.27
C LEU A 60 -3.59 5.40 -4.08
N ALA A 61 -2.84 5.27 -5.18
CA ALA A 61 -1.39 5.44 -5.16
C ALA A 61 -0.95 6.51 -6.17
N VAL A 62 0.15 7.18 -5.85
CA VAL A 62 0.69 8.31 -6.62
C VAL A 62 2.13 8.04 -7.02
N ASP A 63 2.50 8.27 -8.28
CA ASP A 63 3.88 8.13 -8.76
C ASP A 63 4.70 9.44 -8.67
N VAL A 64 5.97 9.37 -9.03
CA VAL A 64 6.93 10.50 -9.11
C VAL A 64 6.43 11.68 -9.97
N ASN A 65 5.54 11.42 -10.93
CA ASN A 65 4.98 12.42 -11.86
C ASN A 65 3.62 12.92 -11.37
N ASN A 66 3.24 12.60 -10.13
CA ASN A 66 1.95 12.92 -9.53
C ASN A 66 0.75 12.30 -10.27
N ARG A 67 0.97 11.20 -11.00
CA ARG A 67 -0.11 10.43 -11.63
C ARG A 67 -0.72 9.52 -10.59
N GLN A 68 -2.04 9.50 -10.56
CA GLN A 68 -2.82 8.69 -9.62
C GLN A 68 -3.32 7.41 -10.29
N ALA A 69 -3.31 6.31 -9.55
CA ALA A 69 -3.92 5.07 -9.97
C ALA A 69 -4.59 4.38 -8.78
N TYR A 70 -5.71 3.71 -9.04
CA TYR A 70 -6.30 2.78 -8.10
C TYR A 70 -5.71 1.39 -8.27
N ILE A 71 -5.27 0.80 -7.17
CA ILE A 71 -4.82 -0.59 -7.09
C ILE A 71 -5.84 -1.37 -6.28
N LEU A 72 -6.41 -2.40 -6.90
CA LEU A 72 -7.30 -3.33 -6.22
C LEU A 72 -6.47 -4.48 -5.67
N CYS A 73 -6.47 -4.67 -4.35
CA CYS A 73 -5.59 -5.62 -3.68
C CYS A 73 -6.39 -6.58 -2.80
N ASN A 74 -6.23 -7.88 -3.06
CA ASN A 74 -6.60 -8.94 -2.12
C ASN A 74 -5.36 -9.43 -1.38
N TRP A 75 -4.85 -8.60 -0.46
CA TRP A 75 -3.66 -8.96 0.31
C TRP A 75 -3.99 -9.97 1.40
N SER A 76 -3.07 -10.93 1.59
CA SER A 76 -3.21 -11.95 2.62
C SER A 76 -3.15 -11.33 4.02
N GLU A 77 -3.80 -11.99 4.97
CA GLU A 77 -3.75 -11.60 6.38
C GLU A 77 -2.32 -11.49 6.90
N GLN A 78 -1.47 -12.44 6.50
CA GLN A 78 -0.05 -12.48 6.85
C GLN A 78 0.69 -11.24 6.34
N LEU A 79 0.43 -10.77 5.12
CA LEU A 79 1.07 -9.57 4.59
C LEU A 79 0.66 -8.33 5.39
N ILE A 80 -0.61 -8.21 5.74
CA ILE A 80 -1.13 -7.08 6.52
C ILE A 80 -0.49 -7.06 7.92
N GLN A 81 -0.41 -8.21 8.58
CA GLN A 81 0.26 -8.34 9.89
C GLN A 81 1.74 -7.99 9.81
N ASN A 82 2.44 -8.47 8.77
CA ASN A 82 3.84 -8.14 8.55
C ASN A 82 4.03 -6.63 8.34
N LEU A 83 3.18 -5.97 7.55
CA LEU A 83 3.25 -4.52 7.34
C LEU A 83 3.05 -3.73 8.64
N LEU A 84 2.05 -4.10 9.44
CA LEU A 84 1.81 -3.48 10.76
C LEU A 84 2.99 -3.67 11.71
N ALA A 85 3.56 -4.88 11.77
CA ALA A 85 4.71 -5.17 12.61
C ALA A 85 5.96 -4.40 12.16
N GLN A 86 6.23 -4.36 10.85
CA GLN A 86 7.34 -3.60 10.28
C GLN A 86 7.16 -2.10 10.50
N GLN A 87 5.92 -1.58 10.47
CA GLN A 87 5.67 -0.16 10.71
C GLN A 87 6.06 0.23 12.14
N SER A 88 5.68 -0.59 13.11
CA SER A 88 6.04 -0.37 14.51
C SER A 88 7.56 -0.39 14.70
N GLN A 89 8.26 -1.35 14.10
CA GLN A 89 9.72 -1.44 14.15
C GLN A 89 10.41 -0.24 13.47
N ALA A 90 9.94 0.15 12.29
CA ALA A 90 10.47 1.29 11.54
C ALA A 90 10.29 2.60 12.32
N LYS A 91 9.10 2.83 12.90
CA LYS A 91 8.80 4.01 13.71
C LYS A 91 9.67 4.07 14.97
N GLN A 92 9.88 2.94 15.64
CA GLN A 92 10.80 2.84 16.79
C GLN A 92 12.26 3.15 16.41
N ALA A 93 12.67 2.79 15.20
CA ALA A 93 14.00 3.08 14.67
C ALA A 93 14.13 4.50 14.06
N GLY A 94 13.08 5.33 14.14
CA GLY A 94 13.10 6.71 13.63
C GLY A 94 12.84 6.84 12.12
N TYR A 95 12.42 5.78 11.45
CA TYR A 95 12.01 5.81 10.05
C TYR A 95 10.51 6.05 9.91
N ASN A 96 10.13 6.72 8.82
CA ASN A 96 8.75 7.10 8.53
C ASN A 96 8.21 6.47 7.25
N LYS A 97 8.87 5.42 6.72
CA LYS A 97 8.41 4.75 5.51
C LYS A 97 8.76 3.28 5.48
N ILE A 98 7.91 2.50 4.83
CA ILE A 98 8.18 1.13 4.38
C ILE A 98 8.10 1.09 2.86
N ILE A 99 9.06 0.41 2.26
CA ILE A 99 9.07 0.06 0.85
C ILE A 99 8.73 -1.42 0.73
N MET A 100 7.67 -1.70 -0.01
CA MET A 100 7.23 -3.03 -0.36
C MET A 100 7.60 -3.31 -1.82
N VAL A 101 8.40 -4.35 -2.06
CA VAL A 101 8.89 -4.71 -3.39
C VAL A 101 8.45 -6.13 -3.72
N LYS A 102 7.91 -6.33 -4.92
CA LYS A 102 7.65 -7.69 -5.41
C LYS A 102 8.96 -8.41 -5.65
N GLU A 103 9.12 -9.58 -5.06
CA GLU A 103 10.28 -10.45 -5.31
C GLU A 103 10.28 -10.96 -6.75
N THR A 104 9.10 -11.30 -7.27
CA THR A 104 8.88 -11.59 -8.70
C THR A 104 7.52 -11.04 -9.14
N PRO A 105 7.32 -10.70 -10.43
CA PRO A 105 6.06 -10.14 -10.92
C PRO A 105 4.83 -11.00 -10.62
N THR A 106 5.03 -12.32 -10.52
CA THR A 106 4.00 -13.36 -10.42
C THR A 106 3.80 -13.93 -9.01
N ALA A 107 4.57 -13.51 -8.01
CA ALA A 107 4.44 -14.04 -6.64
C ALA A 107 3.76 -13.06 -5.69
N ASP A 108 3.02 -13.62 -4.73
CA ASP A 108 2.52 -12.94 -3.53
C ASP A 108 3.61 -12.74 -2.46
N SER A 109 4.87 -13.04 -2.80
CA SER A 109 6.02 -12.76 -1.93
C SER A 109 6.49 -11.31 -2.08
N TRP A 110 6.23 -10.55 -1.04
CA TRP A 110 6.64 -9.16 -0.90
C TRP A 110 7.83 -9.05 0.05
N VAL A 111 8.87 -8.37 -0.41
CA VAL A 111 10.00 -7.97 0.44
C VAL A 111 9.66 -6.62 1.06
N LEU A 112 9.69 -6.55 2.40
CA LEU A 112 9.44 -5.34 3.16
C LEU A 112 10.78 -4.75 3.62
N MET A 113 11.02 -3.49 3.28
CA MET A 113 12.25 -2.78 3.62
C MET A 113 11.94 -1.43 4.26
N TRP A 114 12.71 -1.08 5.27
CA TRP A 114 12.79 0.25 5.85
C TRP A 114 14.23 0.47 6.32
N GLY A 115 14.63 1.72 6.51
CA GLY A 115 16.01 2.05 6.86
C GLY A 115 16.81 2.74 5.75
N ASP A 116 18.12 2.89 5.95
CA ASP A 116 19.02 3.50 4.96
C ASP A 116 19.14 2.66 3.67
N THR A 117 18.81 1.36 3.75
CA THR A 117 18.64 0.49 2.58
C THR A 117 17.47 0.90 1.68
N ALA A 118 16.52 1.71 2.18
CA ALA A 118 15.40 2.26 1.43
C ALA A 118 15.75 3.55 0.66
N VAL A 119 16.99 4.06 0.75
CA VAL A 119 17.38 5.42 0.30
C VAL A 119 18.09 5.44 -1.07
N ASN A 120 18.45 4.29 -1.64
CA ASN A 120 19.20 4.24 -2.91
C ASN A 120 18.34 4.42 -4.19
N SER A 121 17.14 5.00 -4.12
CA SER A 121 16.41 5.39 -5.34
C SER A 121 15.68 6.71 -5.11
N HIS A 122 16.35 7.78 -5.55
CA HIS A 122 15.85 9.12 -5.83
C HIS A 122 15.15 9.91 -4.70
N LYS A 123 15.73 11.09 -4.44
CA LYS A 123 15.13 12.18 -3.67
C LYS A 123 13.80 12.61 -4.29
N GLU A 124 12.68 12.05 -3.86
CA GLU A 124 11.36 12.60 -4.14
C GLU A 124 11.12 13.82 -3.23
N LYS A 125 11.27 15.01 -3.82
CA LYS A 125 10.73 16.23 -3.25
C LYS A 125 9.22 16.20 -3.42
N VAL A 126 8.50 15.97 -2.32
CA VAL A 126 7.06 16.21 -2.23
C VAL A 126 6.82 17.70 -2.48
N ASN A 127 6.15 18.04 -3.59
CA ASN A 127 5.77 19.41 -3.93
C ASN A 127 4.23 19.51 -3.86
N PRO A 128 3.65 20.55 -3.25
CA PRO A 128 2.23 20.56 -2.92
C PRO A 128 1.34 20.85 -4.14
N LEU A 129 0.38 19.95 -4.35
CA LEU A 129 -0.97 20.14 -4.92
C LEU A 129 -1.10 21.00 -6.18
N GLN A 130 -1.23 20.33 -7.35
CA GLN A 130 -2.13 20.78 -8.41
C GLN A 130 -2.93 19.59 -8.95
N LEU A 131 -4.20 19.51 -8.56
CA LEU A 131 -5.19 18.59 -9.12
C LEU A 131 -5.43 18.94 -10.59
N ARG A 132 -5.13 18.00 -11.50
CA ARG A 132 -5.65 18.02 -12.87
C ARG A 132 -6.16 16.63 -13.21
N TYR A 133 -7.44 16.55 -13.54
CA TYR A 133 -8.09 15.33 -14.03
C TYR A 133 -7.64 15.03 -15.46
N ILE A 134 -7.32 13.77 -15.76
CA ILE A 134 -7.10 13.28 -17.13
C ILE A 134 -8.21 12.28 -17.42
N TRP A 135 -8.92 12.50 -18.53
CA TRP A 135 -10.02 11.68 -19.03
C TRP A 135 -9.52 10.41 -19.72
#